data_AF-A0A093YD90-F1
#
_entry.id   AF-A0A093YD90-F1
#
_cell.length_a   1.000
_cell.length_b   1.000
_cell.length_c   1.000
_cell.angle_alpha   90.00
_cell.angle_beta   90.00
_cell.angle_gamma   90.00
#
_symmetry.space_group_name_H-M   'P 1'
#
loop_
_entity.id
_entity.type
_entity.pdbx_description
1 polymer ?
#
loop_
_entity_poly.entity_id
_entity_poly.type
_entity_poly.pdbx_seq_one_letter_code
_entity_poly.pdbx_strand_id
1 'polypeptide(L)'
;SESEDDSEDETAELQRELEKIKRERAEKREAEEREKAAEEEEARERDVAGGNPLLAPKQDFGVKRRWDDDVIFRNQARGTEGKDKKEFVNDLLRSDFHKRFMSKYVR
;
A
#
# COMPACT_ATOMS: atom_id res chain seq x y z
N SER A 1 74.89 -5.50 18.83
CA SER A 1 73.80 -5.54 17.85
C SER A 1 72.93 -6.72 18.22
N GLU A 2 71.86 -6.49 18.99
CA GLU A 2 71.00 -7.56 19.55
C GLU A 2 69.60 -6.99 19.86
N SER A 3 69.17 -5.97 19.12
CA SER A 3 67.95 -5.19 19.41
C SER A 3 67.07 -4.93 18.18
N GLU A 4 67.34 -5.60 17.06
CA GLU A 4 66.52 -5.55 15.83
C GLU A 4 65.69 -6.83 15.62
N ASP A 5 66.13 -7.97 16.18
CA ASP A 5 65.47 -9.30 16.05
C ASP A 5 64.16 -9.43 16.86
N ASP A 6 64.03 -8.70 17.97
CA ASP A 6 62.85 -8.72 18.86
C ASP A 6 61.60 -8.06 18.22
N SER A 7 61.82 -7.08 17.31
CA SER A 7 60.72 -6.33 16.67
C SER A 7 60.04 -7.06 15.50
N GLU A 8 60.73 -8.00 14.86
CA GLU A 8 60.19 -8.78 13.74
C GLU A 8 59.31 -9.93 14.24
N ASP A 9 59.62 -10.53 15.38
CA ASP A 9 58.84 -11.63 15.96
C ASP A 9 57.51 -11.14 16.56
N GLU A 10 57.50 -9.99 17.26
CA GLU A 10 56.27 -9.32 17.72
C GLU A 10 55.33 -8.98 16.53
N THR A 11 55.90 -8.55 15.41
CA THR A 11 55.14 -8.23 14.19
C THR A 11 54.54 -9.49 13.55
N ALA A 12 55.26 -10.62 13.57
CA ALA A 12 54.79 -11.90 13.05
C ALA A 12 53.66 -12.49 13.90
N GLU A 13 53.72 -12.33 15.23
CA GLU A 13 52.64 -12.74 16.12
C GLU A 13 51.35 -11.94 15.90
N LEU A 14 51.47 -10.61 15.77
CA LEU A 14 50.36 -9.71 15.44
C LEU A 14 49.66 -10.07 14.11
N GLN A 15 50.42 -10.45 13.09
CA GLN A 15 49.86 -10.86 11.79
C GLN A 15 49.05 -12.17 11.88
N ARG A 16 49.52 -13.15 12.65
CA ARG A 16 48.79 -14.41 12.88
C ARG A 16 47.49 -14.19 13.65
N GLU A 17 47.49 -13.27 14.61
CA GLU A 17 46.28 -12.92 15.36
C GLU A 17 45.27 -12.18 14.46
N LEU A 18 45.74 -11.27 13.60
CA LEU A 18 44.89 -10.59 12.61
C LEU A 18 44.28 -11.56 11.59
N GLU A 19 45.04 -12.56 11.12
CA GLU A 19 44.53 -13.60 10.23
C GLU A 19 43.44 -14.45 10.89
N LYS A 20 43.62 -14.78 12.17
CA LYS A 20 42.61 -15.49 12.97
C LYS A 20 41.33 -14.67 13.13
N ILE A 21 41.45 -13.37 13.45
CA ILE A 21 40.31 -12.45 13.57
C ILE A 21 39.59 -12.28 12.22
N LYS A 22 40.35 -12.19 11.12
CA LYS A 22 39.79 -12.04 9.78
C LYS A 22 39.00 -13.26 9.35
N ARG A 23 39.49 -14.46 9.66
CA ARG A 23 38.79 -15.72 9.41
C ARG A 23 37.50 -15.83 10.22
N GLU A 24 37.55 -15.53 11.52
CA GLU A 24 36.36 -15.57 12.39
C GLU A 24 35.28 -14.57 11.95
N ARG A 25 35.68 -13.36 11.53
CA ARG A 25 34.76 -12.35 10.98
C ARG A 25 34.15 -12.78 9.65
N ALA A 26 34.91 -13.45 8.78
CA ALA A 26 34.40 -13.94 7.51
C ALA A 26 33.33 -15.02 7.73
N GLU A 27 33.58 -15.97 8.62
CA GLU A 27 32.62 -17.04 8.97
C GLU A 27 31.34 -16.46 9.61
N LYS A 28 31.46 -15.48 10.51
CA LYS A 28 30.29 -14.80 11.11
C LYS A 28 29.47 -14.03 10.08
N ARG A 29 30.13 -13.33 9.16
CA ARG A 29 29.45 -12.58 8.09
C ARG A 29 28.72 -13.50 7.12
N GLU A 30 29.30 -14.65 6.77
CA GLU A 30 28.64 -15.64 5.92
C GLU A 30 27.38 -16.22 6.59
N ALA A 31 27.45 -16.48 7.91
CA ALA A 31 26.28 -16.93 8.67
C ALA A 31 25.16 -15.88 8.70
N GLU A 32 25.50 -14.61 8.96
CA GLU A 32 24.55 -13.50 8.98
C GLU A 32 23.96 -13.23 7.58
N GLU A 33 24.77 -13.30 6.52
CA GLU A 33 24.28 -13.15 5.13
C GLU A 33 23.33 -14.30 4.75
N ARG A 34 23.57 -15.52 5.22
CA ARG A 34 22.67 -16.67 5.00
C ARG A 34 21.36 -16.53 5.77
N GLU A 35 21.41 -16.05 7.02
CA GLU A 35 20.21 -15.78 7.82
C GLU A 35 19.37 -14.66 7.19
N LYS A 36 20.00 -13.57 6.78
CA LYS A 36 19.33 -12.45 6.13
C LYS A 36 18.72 -12.84 4.78
N ALA A 37 19.40 -13.68 4.00
CA ALA A 37 18.84 -14.20 2.75
C ALA A 37 17.61 -15.08 2.99
N ALA A 38 17.61 -15.89 4.05
CA ALA A 38 16.45 -16.70 4.42
C ALA A 38 15.26 -15.84 4.90
N GLU A 39 15.52 -14.79 5.68
CA GLU A 39 14.48 -13.83 6.11
C GLU A 39 13.88 -13.07 4.92
N GLU A 40 14.71 -12.66 3.96
CA GLU A 40 14.25 -12.00 2.72
C GLU A 40 13.42 -12.94 1.85
N GLU A 41 13.78 -14.23 1.77
CA GLU A 41 13.01 -15.25 1.08
C GLU A 41 11.65 -15.48 1.75
N GLU A 42 11.60 -15.60 3.08
CA GLU A 42 10.35 -15.74 3.84
C GLU A 42 9.43 -14.52 3.66
N ALA A 43 10.00 -13.31 3.71
CA ALA A 43 9.25 -12.07 3.47
C ALA A 43 8.68 -12.03 2.05
N ARG A 44 9.47 -12.42 1.05
CA ARG A 44 9.04 -12.50 -0.35
C ARG A 44 7.93 -13.53 -0.53
N GLU A 45 8.02 -14.70 0.11
CA GLU A 45 6.97 -15.71 0.07
C GLU A 45 5.67 -15.19 0.71
N ARG A 46 5.75 -14.48 1.83
CA ARG A 46 4.61 -13.85 2.50
C ARG A 46 3.93 -12.80 1.61
N ASP A 47 4.70 -11.96 0.94
CA ASP A 47 4.17 -10.93 0.04
C ASP A 47 3.55 -11.53 -1.22
N VAL A 48 4.17 -12.57 -1.80
CA VAL A 48 3.61 -13.31 -2.94
C VAL A 48 2.30 -14.01 -2.56
N ALA A 49 2.21 -14.58 -1.35
CA ALA A 49 0.99 -15.18 -0.83
C ALA A 49 -0.11 -14.14 -0.53
N GLY A 50 0.27 -12.94 -0.07
CA GLY A 50 -0.67 -11.85 0.23
C GLY A 50 -1.16 -11.06 -1.00
N GLY A 51 -0.34 -10.97 -2.05
CA GLY A 51 -0.64 -10.22 -3.27
C GLY A 51 -1.52 -10.96 -4.26
N ASN A 52 -1.62 -12.29 -4.18
CA ASN A 52 -2.47 -13.09 -5.06
C ASN A 52 -3.82 -13.43 -4.40
N PRO A 53 -4.92 -12.71 -4.75
CA PRO A 53 -6.24 -12.95 -4.18
C PRO A 53 -6.84 -14.34 -4.53
N LEU A 54 -6.23 -15.09 -5.46
CA LEU A 54 -6.63 -16.47 -5.79
C LEU A 54 -6.00 -17.53 -4.88
N LEU A 55 -4.91 -17.20 -4.17
CA LEU A 55 -4.18 -18.12 -3.30
C LEU A 55 -4.51 -17.95 -1.81
N ALA A 56 -5.24 -16.89 -1.43
CA ALA A 56 -5.69 -16.70 -0.06
C ALA A 56 -6.88 -17.63 0.27
N PRO A 57 -6.73 -18.62 1.19
CA PRO A 57 -7.85 -19.44 1.64
C PRO A 57 -8.76 -18.58 2.53
N LYS A 58 -9.95 -18.24 1.99
CA LYS A 58 -11.01 -17.35 2.53
C LYS A 58 -10.81 -15.87 2.20
N GLN A 59 -11.32 -15.50 1.02
CA GLN A 59 -11.98 -14.19 0.91
C GLN A 59 -13.15 -14.20 1.90
N ASP A 60 -13.05 -13.42 2.98
CA ASP A 60 -14.19 -13.12 3.82
C ASP A 60 -15.27 -12.47 2.94
N PHE A 61 -16.33 -13.22 2.61
CA PHE A 61 -17.53 -12.71 1.92
C PHE A 61 -18.35 -11.73 2.79
N GLY A 62 -17.74 -11.18 3.84
CA GLY A 62 -18.32 -10.11 4.65
C GLY A 62 -18.42 -8.84 3.81
N VAL A 63 -19.64 -8.45 3.48
CA VAL A 63 -19.92 -7.18 2.80
C VAL A 63 -19.35 -6.05 3.66
N LYS A 64 -18.23 -5.46 3.23
CA LYS A 64 -17.66 -4.26 3.87
C LYS A 64 -18.70 -3.14 3.84
N ARG A 65 -18.91 -2.47 4.98
CA ARG A 65 -19.81 -1.31 5.05
C ARG A 65 -19.42 -0.29 4.01
N ARG A 66 -20.39 0.12 3.20
CA ARG A 66 -20.20 1.09 2.12
C ARG A 66 -20.05 2.47 2.75
N TRP A 67 -19.27 3.34 2.14
CA TRP A 67 -19.09 4.72 2.63
C TRP A 67 -20.43 5.48 2.74
N ASP A 68 -21.41 5.10 1.93
CA ASP A 68 -22.75 5.67 1.96
C ASP A 68 -23.59 5.22 3.17
N ASP A 69 -23.18 4.18 3.92
CA ASP A 69 -24.00 3.51 4.95
C ASP A 69 -24.43 4.41 6.10
N ASP A 70 -23.67 5.48 6.36
CA ASP A 70 -23.93 6.47 7.42
C ASP A 70 -24.79 7.67 6.95
N VAL A 71 -25.30 7.64 5.71
CA VAL A 71 -26.15 8.74 5.20
C VAL A 71 -27.60 8.54 5.64
N ILE A 72 -28.11 9.52 6.42
CA ILE A 72 -29.48 9.52 6.99
C ILE A 72 -30.60 9.61 5.93
N PHE A 73 -30.28 10.04 4.70
CA PHE A 73 -31.23 10.10 3.58
C PHE A 73 -30.81 9.17 2.45
N ARG A 74 -31.61 8.14 2.20
CA ARG A 74 -31.40 7.19 1.10
C ARG A 74 -32.45 7.38 0.02
N ASN A 75 -32.04 7.31 -1.25
CA ASN A 75 -32.95 7.16 -2.39
C ASN A 75 -34.10 8.20 -2.47
N GLN A 76 -33.86 9.47 -2.13
CA GLN A 76 -34.90 10.52 -2.11
C GLN A 76 -35.58 10.74 -3.48
N ALA A 77 -34.84 10.57 -4.58
CA ALA A 77 -35.36 10.75 -5.94
C ALA A 77 -35.91 9.44 -6.56
N ARG A 78 -36.06 8.36 -5.77
CA ARG A 78 -36.55 7.09 -6.32
C ARG A 78 -38.00 7.23 -6.79
N GLY A 79 -38.23 7.04 -8.08
CA GLY A 79 -39.56 7.15 -8.68
C GLY A 79 -39.96 8.58 -9.07
N THR A 80 -39.04 9.55 -9.09
CA THR A 80 -39.29 10.87 -9.70
C THR A 80 -38.97 10.92 -11.19
N GLU A 81 -38.30 9.91 -11.72
CA GLU A 81 -38.02 9.76 -13.16
C GLU A 81 -39.35 9.60 -13.91
N GLY A 82 -39.70 10.61 -14.73
CA GLY A 82 -40.94 10.60 -15.53
C GLY A 82 -42.04 11.55 -15.07
N LYS A 83 -41.81 12.39 -14.05
CA LYS A 83 -42.77 13.45 -13.68
C LYS A 83 -42.80 14.65 -14.65
N ASP A 84 -41.85 14.74 -15.58
CA ASP A 84 -41.88 15.72 -16.67
C ASP A 84 -42.97 15.33 -17.69
N LYS A 85 -44.23 15.45 -17.28
CA LYS A 85 -45.36 15.31 -18.20
C LYS A 85 -45.25 16.45 -19.22
N LYS A 86 -45.23 16.10 -20.51
CA LYS A 86 -45.28 17.05 -21.62
C LYS A 86 -46.68 17.65 -21.74
N GLU A 87 -47.07 18.45 -20.76
CA GLU A 87 -48.35 19.15 -20.74
C GLU A 87 -48.17 20.51 -21.41
N PHE A 88 -48.97 20.78 -22.45
CA PHE A 88 -49.04 22.11 -23.01
C PHE A 88 -49.95 22.98 -22.12
N VAL A 89 -49.40 24.07 -21.60
CA VAL A 89 -50.13 25.05 -20.81
C VAL A 89 -50.39 26.28 -21.67
N ASN A 90 -51.66 26.60 -21.92
CA ASN A 90 -52.07 27.82 -22.62
C ASN A 90 -52.02 29.05 -21.68
N ASP A 91 -50.84 29.34 -21.14
CA ASP A 91 -50.55 30.49 -20.27
C ASP A 91 -49.07 30.85 -20.41
N LEU A 92 -48.77 32.09 -20.81
CA LEU A 92 -47.40 32.55 -21.04
C LEU A 92 -46.54 32.59 -19.79
N LEU A 93 -47.11 32.80 -18.59
CA LEU A 93 -46.36 32.92 -17.34
C LEU A 93 -46.21 31.59 -16.61
N ARG A 94 -47.13 30.65 -16.82
CA ARG A 94 -47.12 29.33 -16.17
C ARG A 94 -46.56 28.21 -17.04
N SER A 95 -46.28 28.50 -18.31
CA SER A 95 -45.62 27.56 -19.22
C SER A 95 -44.26 27.11 -18.67
N ASP A 96 -43.88 25.88 -18.98
CA ASP A 96 -42.55 25.36 -18.63
C ASP A 96 -41.44 26.16 -19.30
N PHE A 97 -41.71 26.75 -20.47
CA PHE A 97 -40.81 27.71 -21.10
C PHE A 97 -40.53 28.90 -20.19
N HIS A 98 -41.56 29.56 -19.65
CA HIS A 98 -41.39 30.73 -18.81
C HIS A 98 -40.73 30.40 -17.46
N LYS A 99 -41.12 29.27 -16.82
CA LYS A 99 -40.45 28.78 -15.61
C LYS A 99 -38.95 28.56 -15.83
N ARG A 100 -38.58 27.90 -16.94
CA ARG A 100 -37.18 27.67 -17.33
C ARG A 100 -36.45 28.97 -17.69
N PHE A 101 -37.11 29.90 -18.38
CA PHE A 101 -36.56 31.20 -18.72
C PHE A 101 -36.23 32.00 -17.46
N MET A 102 -37.16 32.08 -16.50
CA MET A 102 -36.94 32.77 -15.23
C MET A 102 -35.81 32.12 -14.44
N SER A 103 -35.83 30.80 -14.24
CA SER A 103 -34.73 30.10 -13.55
C SER A 103 -33.36 30.29 -14.20
N LYS A 104 -33.29 30.56 -15.51
CA LYS A 104 -32.03 30.73 -16.25
C LYS A 104 -31.50 32.16 -16.22
N TYR A 105 -32.38 33.16 -16.34
CA TYR A 105 -31.99 34.55 -16.56
C TYR A 105 -32.28 35.49 -15.38
N VAL A 106 -33.07 35.03 -14.42
CA VAL A 106 -33.44 35.79 -13.23
C VAL A 106 -33.12 34.90 -12.01
N ARG A 107 -32.02 35.19 -11.32
CA ARG A 107 -31.65 34.49 -10.10
C ARG A 107 -32.04 35.29 -8.87
#